data_AF-A0A7X5WMS5-F1
#
_entry.id   AF-A0A7X5WMS5-F1
#
_cell.length_a   1.000
_cell.length_b   1.000
_cell.length_c   1.000
_cell.angle_alpha   90.00
_cell.angle_beta   90.00
_cell.angle_gamma   90.00
#
_symmetry.space_group_name_H-M   'P 1'
#
loop_
_entity.id
_entity.type
_entity.pdbx_description
1 polymer ?
#
loop_
_entity_poly.entity_id
_entity_poly.type
_entity_poly.pdbx_seq_one_letter_code
_entity_poly.pdbx_strand_id
1 'polypeptide(L)'
;MTESNAEHRIETRAIRSGRINNDTALAPVLWASSTFVADGVEEAHRFATDVTESRFYGRHSNPTVADFEDAVAALEGAEGARAFSSGMGAVSAVVLGLCSSGDHIVTQRQIYSHTQLLFQAVCPRFGIDVTFVDGTDPDAWE
;
A
#
# COMPACT_ATOMS: atom_id res chain seq x y z
N MET A 1 22.57 7.68 -9.37
CA MET A 1 21.75 8.89 -9.09
C MET A 1 21.48 8.90 -7.60
N THR A 2 22.22 9.70 -6.84
CA THR A 2 22.28 9.63 -5.36
C THR A 2 21.86 10.93 -4.67
N GLU A 3 21.26 11.88 -5.39
CA GLU A 3 20.67 13.07 -4.77
C GLU A 3 19.28 12.73 -4.20
N SER A 4 19.00 13.24 -3.00
CA SER A 4 17.70 13.10 -2.34
C SER A 4 16.60 13.65 -3.25
N ASN A 5 15.71 12.78 -3.72
CA ASN A 5 14.54 13.19 -4.52
C ASN A 5 13.58 14.09 -3.74
N ALA A 6 13.77 14.30 -2.43
CA ALA A 6 12.90 15.14 -1.61
C ALA A 6 12.94 16.63 -1.99
N GLU A 7 14.07 17.12 -2.53
CA GLU A 7 14.28 18.54 -2.84
C GLU A 7 13.81 18.93 -4.26
N HIS A 8 13.48 17.95 -5.09
CA HIS A 8 13.04 18.17 -6.46
C HIS A 8 11.55 18.52 -6.54
N ARG A 9 11.13 19.19 -7.63
CA ARG A 9 9.71 19.41 -7.93
C ARG A 9 8.99 18.08 -8.20
N ILE A 10 7.67 18.06 -7.98
CA ILE A 10 6.84 16.84 -8.07
C ILE A 10 6.94 16.15 -9.44
N GLU A 11 7.04 16.90 -10.53
CA GLU A 11 7.14 16.36 -11.89
C GLU A 11 8.46 15.61 -12.11
N THR A 12 9.54 16.09 -11.50
CA THR A 12 10.84 15.40 -11.55
C THR A 12 10.79 14.13 -10.72
N ARG A 13 10.15 14.18 -9.55
CA ARG A 13 9.98 13.03 -8.65
C ARG A 13 9.12 11.94 -9.28
N ALA A 14 8.06 12.31 -10.00
CA ALA A 14 7.19 11.38 -10.71
C ALA A 14 7.93 10.58 -11.79
N ILE A 15 8.99 11.16 -12.36
CA ILE A 15 9.84 10.48 -13.34
C ILE A 15 10.95 9.68 -12.65
N ARG A 16 11.60 10.22 -11.62
CA ARG A 16 12.87 9.71 -11.09
C ARG A 16 12.77 8.83 -9.85
N SER A 17 11.70 8.92 -9.07
CA SER A 17 11.54 8.12 -7.85
C SER A 17 11.23 6.66 -8.19
N GLY A 18 11.54 5.74 -7.28
CA GLY A 18 11.16 4.34 -7.47
C GLY A 18 11.87 3.66 -8.64
N ARG A 19 13.20 3.84 -8.74
CA ARG A 19 14.04 3.24 -9.79
C ARG A 19 15.31 2.69 -9.17
N ILE A 20 15.16 1.82 -8.18
CA ILE A 20 16.30 1.22 -7.47
C ILE A 20 16.60 -0.19 -7.98
N ASN A 21 15.66 -0.83 -8.67
CA ASN A 21 15.76 -2.21 -9.14
C ASN A 21 16.01 -2.36 -10.66
N ASN A 22 16.67 -1.38 -11.30
CA ASN A 22 16.88 -1.29 -12.75
C ASN A 22 18.36 -1.38 -13.22
N ASP A 23 19.33 -1.56 -12.31
CA ASP A 23 20.77 -1.61 -12.63
C ASP A 23 21.19 -0.43 -13.54
N THR A 24 21.80 -0.68 -14.70
CA THR A 24 22.18 0.37 -15.66
C THR A 24 21.06 0.77 -16.64
N ALA A 25 19.89 0.14 -16.56
CA ALA A 25 18.80 0.40 -17.49
C ALA A 25 18.09 1.73 -17.16
N LEU A 26 17.86 2.57 -18.16
CA LEU A 26 17.14 3.83 -17.96
C LEU A 26 15.65 3.60 -17.63
N ALA A 27 15.02 2.63 -18.30
CA ALA A 27 13.65 2.23 -18.03
C ALA A 27 13.58 1.30 -16.81
N PRO A 28 12.47 1.30 -16.05
CA PRO A 28 12.28 0.34 -14.97
C PRO A 28 12.24 -1.08 -15.55
N VAL A 29 12.85 -2.03 -14.83
CA VAL A 29 12.84 -3.45 -15.21
C VAL A 29 11.55 -4.09 -14.72
N LEU A 30 10.92 -4.89 -15.57
CA LEU A 30 9.74 -5.68 -15.21
C LEU A 30 10.17 -7.04 -14.66
N TRP A 31 10.01 -7.21 -13.35
CA TRP A 31 10.26 -8.46 -12.63
C TRP A 31 9.01 -9.33 -12.67
N ALA A 32 8.74 -9.93 -13.84
CA ALA A 32 7.57 -10.77 -14.08
C ALA A 32 7.69 -12.18 -13.47
N SER A 33 7.95 -12.25 -12.15
CA SER A 33 8.03 -13.49 -11.39
C SER A 33 7.22 -13.40 -10.10
N SER A 34 6.65 -14.54 -9.71
CA SER A 34 6.00 -14.73 -8.42
C SER A 34 6.92 -15.26 -7.33
N THR A 35 8.07 -15.85 -7.68
CA THR A 35 9.02 -16.43 -6.72
C THR A 35 10.45 -16.07 -7.10
N PHE A 36 11.34 -16.04 -6.11
CA PHE A 36 12.76 -15.76 -6.29
C PHE A 36 13.59 -16.88 -5.66
N VAL A 37 14.77 -17.11 -6.22
CA VAL A 37 15.69 -18.16 -5.77
C VAL A 37 16.50 -17.63 -4.59
N ALA A 38 16.65 -18.44 -3.55
CA ALA A 38 17.55 -18.21 -2.42
C ALA A 38 18.81 -19.08 -2.57
N ASP A 39 19.94 -18.59 -2.11
CA ASP A 39 21.21 -19.32 -2.05
C ASP A 39 21.27 -20.19 -0.78
N GLY A 40 20.48 -21.25 -0.79
CA GLY A 40 20.42 -22.24 0.27
C GLY A 40 19.32 -22.03 1.31
N VAL A 41 19.25 -22.96 2.27
CA VAL A 41 18.14 -23.07 3.22
C VAL A 41 18.12 -21.92 4.23
N GLU A 42 19.29 -21.45 4.66
CA GLU A 42 19.39 -20.37 5.66
C GLU A 42 18.84 -19.04 5.10
N GLU A 43 19.19 -18.72 3.86
CA GLU A 43 18.64 -17.54 3.19
C GLU A 43 17.14 -17.68 2.92
N ALA A 44 16.69 -18.85 2.47
CA ALA A 44 15.27 -19.10 2.28
C ALA A 44 14.48 -18.94 3.60
N HIS A 45 15.05 -19.38 4.73
CA HIS A 45 14.43 -19.21 6.05
C HIS A 45 14.35 -17.74 6.45
N ARG A 46 15.44 -16.96 6.24
CA ARG A 46 15.45 -15.51 6.46
C ARG A 46 14.37 -14.83 5.62
N PHE A 47 14.31 -15.13 4.33
CA PHE A 47 13.33 -14.58 3.40
C PHE A 47 11.87 -14.92 3.78
N ALA A 48 11.64 -16.10 4.38
CA ALA A 48 10.32 -16.52 4.81
C ALA A 48 9.86 -15.91 6.15
N THR A 49 10.80 -15.40 6.96
CA THR A 49 10.53 -14.92 8.32
C THR A 49 10.71 -13.41 8.48
N ASP A 50 11.43 -12.77 7.55
CA ASP A 50 11.60 -11.32 7.51
C ASP A 50 10.46 -10.66 6.70
N VAL A 51 9.78 -9.70 7.33
CA VAL A 51 8.68 -8.94 6.72
C VAL A 51 9.16 -7.86 5.75
N THR A 52 10.47 -7.57 5.72
CA THR A 52 11.06 -6.52 4.89
C THR A 52 11.69 -7.04 3.59
N GLU A 53 11.83 -8.36 3.44
CA GLU A 53 12.52 -8.92 2.29
C GLU A 53 11.70 -8.78 0.99
N SER A 54 12.37 -8.28 -0.05
CA SER A 54 11.73 -7.90 -1.30
C SER A 54 11.64 -9.02 -2.34
N ARG A 55 12.38 -10.11 -2.12
CA ARG A 55 12.63 -11.18 -3.10
C ARG A 55 12.43 -12.57 -2.51
N PHE A 56 11.22 -12.82 -1.99
CA PHE A 56 10.78 -14.17 -1.62
C PHE A 56 9.59 -14.60 -2.48
N TYR A 57 8.46 -13.92 -2.30
CA TYR A 57 7.21 -14.24 -2.97
C TYR A 57 6.43 -12.97 -3.35
N GLY A 58 6.09 -12.87 -4.63
CA GLY A 58 5.51 -11.69 -5.28
C GLY A 58 4.20 -11.16 -4.68
N ARG A 59 3.51 -11.96 -3.86
CA ARG A 59 2.34 -11.50 -3.09
C ARG A 59 2.72 -10.50 -2.00
N HIS A 60 3.88 -10.67 -1.38
CA HIS A 60 4.34 -9.82 -0.27
C HIS A 60 5.19 -8.66 -0.77
N SER A 61 6.09 -8.95 -1.70
CA SER A 61 6.91 -7.95 -2.35
C SER A 61 7.40 -8.44 -3.70
N ASN A 62 7.52 -7.52 -4.64
CA ASN A 62 8.10 -7.71 -5.96
C ASN A 62 8.90 -6.45 -6.33
N PRO A 63 10.12 -6.54 -6.89
CA PRO A 63 10.95 -5.36 -7.13
C PRO A 63 10.31 -4.29 -8.03
N THR A 64 9.52 -4.67 -9.04
CA THR A 64 8.77 -3.70 -9.86
C THR A 64 7.68 -3.00 -9.06
N VAL A 65 7.04 -3.72 -8.15
CA VAL A 65 5.99 -3.18 -7.29
C VAL A 65 6.59 -2.29 -6.20
N ALA A 66 7.71 -2.70 -5.59
CA ALA A 66 8.44 -1.91 -4.61
C ALA A 66 8.93 -0.57 -5.19
N ASP A 67 9.49 -0.60 -6.41
CA ASP A 67 9.83 0.62 -7.15
C ASP A 67 8.60 1.55 -7.30
N PHE A 68 7.42 1.00 -7.64
CA PHE A 68 6.19 1.80 -7.70
C PHE A 68 5.75 2.34 -6.32
N GLU A 69 5.82 1.52 -5.27
CA GLU A 69 5.50 1.93 -3.89
C GLU A 69 6.40 3.08 -3.43
N ASP A 70 7.71 2.99 -3.65
CA ASP A 70 8.67 4.03 -3.33
C ASP A 70 8.40 5.33 -4.08
N ALA A 71 7.99 5.23 -5.35
CA ALA A 71 7.61 6.41 -6.14
C ALA A 71 6.36 7.10 -5.57
N VAL A 72 5.33 6.33 -5.21
CA VAL A 72 4.10 6.87 -4.61
C VAL A 72 4.38 7.47 -3.23
N ALA A 73 5.14 6.77 -2.38
CA ALA A 73 5.53 7.25 -1.06
C ALA A 73 6.27 8.59 -1.15
N ALA A 74 7.23 8.69 -2.08
CA ALA A 74 7.88 9.95 -2.37
C ALA A 74 6.84 11.02 -2.77
N LEU A 75 6.02 10.78 -3.78
CA LEU A 75 5.07 11.79 -4.27
C LEU A 75 4.13 12.32 -3.19
N GLU A 76 3.62 11.46 -2.31
CA GLU A 76 2.74 11.82 -1.20
C GLU A 76 3.48 12.42 0.01
N GLY A 77 4.81 12.34 0.05
CA GLY A 77 5.61 12.74 1.21
C GLY A 77 5.42 11.81 2.41
N ALA A 78 5.07 10.55 2.15
CA ALA A 78 4.85 9.52 3.15
C ALA A 78 6.13 8.72 3.44
N GLU A 79 6.19 8.11 4.63
CA GLU A 79 7.31 7.24 5.04
C GLU A 79 7.35 5.92 4.25
N GLY A 80 6.23 5.50 3.67
CA GLY A 80 6.10 4.32 2.85
C GLY A 80 4.74 4.24 2.15
N ALA A 81 4.63 3.31 1.20
CA ALA A 81 3.38 3.02 0.51
C ALA A 81 3.25 1.51 0.28
N ARG A 82 2.03 1.05 -0.01
CA ARG A 82 1.74 -0.32 -0.42
C ARG A 82 0.80 -0.36 -1.61
N ALA A 83 1.14 -1.20 -2.58
CA ALA A 83 0.38 -1.41 -3.79
C ALA A 83 -0.55 -2.61 -3.65
N PHE A 84 -1.77 -2.45 -4.16
CA PHE A 84 -2.80 -3.48 -4.13
C PHE A 84 -3.32 -3.74 -5.54
N SER A 85 -3.96 -4.90 -5.73
CA SER A 85 -4.58 -5.26 -7.01
C SER A 85 -5.73 -4.34 -7.43
N SER A 86 -6.30 -3.58 -6.50
CA SER A 86 -7.32 -2.56 -6.75
C SER A 86 -7.43 -1.56 -5.58
N GLY A 87 -8.12 -0.44 -5.81
CA GLY A 87 -8.44 0.51 -4.75
C GLY A 87 -9.28 -0.11 -3.63
N MET A 88 -10.24 -0.98 -3.94
CA MET A 88 -10.99 -1.71 -2.91
C MET A 88 -10.13 -2.70 -2.14
N GLY A 89 -9.08 -3.26 -2.76
CA GLY A 89 -8.07 -4.06 -2.08
C GLY A 89 -7.33 -3.25 -1.03
N ALA A 90 -6.91 -2.03 -1.37
CA ALA A 90 -6.26 -1.11 -0.44
C ALA A 90 -7.19 -0.72 0.72
N VAL A 91 -8.41 -0.28 0.43
CA VAL A 91 -9.40 0.12 1.45
C VAL A 91 -9.73 -1.05 2.39
N SER A 92 -9.97 -2.24 1.83
CA SER A 92 -10.27 -3.43 2.65
C SER A 92 -9.10 -3.83 3.54
N ALA A 93 -7.86 -3.74 3.03
CA ALA A 93 -6.66 -4.06 3.80
C ALA A 93 -6.46 -3.08 4.97
N VAL A 94 -6.73 -1.78 4.76
CA VAL A 94 -6.67 -0.78 5.84
C VAL A 94 -7.71 -1.09 6.92
N VAL A 95 -8.96 -1.34 6.52
CA VAL A 95 -10.06 -1.63 7.46
C VAL A 95 -9.76 -2.88 8.28
N LEU A 96 -9.40 -3.99 7.64
CA LEU A 96 -9.16 -5.25 8.33
C LEU A 96 -7.81 -5.31 9.06
N GLY A 97 -6.87 -4.43 8.68
CA GLY A 97 -5.58 -4.29 9.38
C GLY A 97 -5.67 -3.45 10.64
N LEU A 98 -6.63 -2.51 10.71
CA LEU A 98 -6.80 -1.59 11.84
C LEU A 98 -7.95 -1.94 12.76
N CYS A 99 -8.99 -2.61 12.26
CA CYS A 99 -10.22 -2.88 13.00
C CYS A 99 -10.48 -4.38 13.15
N SER A 100 -11.07 -4.74 14.28
CA SER A 100 -11.55 -6.07 14.66
C SER A 100 -12.99 -6.01 15.18
N SER A 101 -13.57 -7.16 15.50
CA SER A 101 -14.91 -7.21 16.11
C SER A 101 -14.96 -6.38 17.40
N GLY A 102 -15.95 -5.50 17.51
CA GLY A 102 -16.14 -4.56 18.61
C GLY A 102 -15.55 -3.17 18.34
N ASP A 103 -14.75 -2.99 17.29
CA ASP A 103 -14.27 -1.67 16.87
C ASP A 103 -15.32 -0.91 16.06
N HIS A 104 -15.10 0.39 15.91
CA HIS A 104 -16.04 1.32 15.29
C HIS A 104 -15.36 2.24 14.28
N ILE A 105 -16.02 2.47 13.15
CA ILE A 105 -15.58 3.38 12.09
C ILE A 105 -16.57 4.54 11.98
N VAL A 106 -16.04 5.77 12.00
CA VAL A 106 -16.80 6.97 11.60
C VAL A 106 -16.37 7.38 10.20
N THR A 107 -17.33 7.62 9.30
CA THR A 107 -17.06 7.99 7.91
C THR A 107 -18.10 8.98 7.39
N GLN A 108 -17.72 9.82 6.43
CA GLN A 108 -18.67 10.69 5.77
C GLN A 108 -19.67 9.91 4.89
N ARG A 109 -20.87 10.45 4.71
CA ARG A 109 -21.91 9.87 3.84
C ARG A 109 -21.56 9.88 2.35
N GLN A 110 -20.79 10.88 1.89
CA GLN A 110 -20.46 11.09 0.47
C GLN A 110 -19.09 10.49 0.16
N ILE A 111 -19.06 9.18 -0.13
CA ILE A 111 -17.86 8.44 -0.53
C ILE A 111 -18.14 7.55 -1.74
N TYR A 112 -17.09 6.96 -2.30
CA TYR A 112 -17.23 5.97 -3.37
C TYR A 112 -18.19 4.85 -2.97
N SER A 113 -19.13 4.52 -3.87
CA SER A 113 -20.28 3.67 -3.55
C SER A 113 -19.92 2.25 -3.14
N HIS A 114 -18.82 1.66 -3.63
CA HIS A 114 -18.39 0.34 -3.12
C HIS A 114 -17.71 0.41 -1.77
N THR A 115 -17.07 1.54 -1.41
CA THR A 115 -16.58 1.77 -0.04
C THR A 115 -17.76 1.89 0.92
N GLN A 116 -18.82 2.60 0.51
CA GLN A 116 -20.06 2.66 1.27
C GLN A 116 -20.68 1.26 1.47
N LEU A 117 -20.70 0.43 0.42
CA LEU A 117 -21.19 -0.95 0.51
C LEU A 117 -20.33 -1.82 1.45
N LEU A 118 -19.00 -1.68 1.40
CA LEU A 118 -18.09 -2.36 2.32
C LEU A 118 -18.47 -2.04 3.76
N PHE A 119 -18.62 -0.76 4.09
CA PHE A 119 -18.96 -0.31 5.43
C PHE A 119 -20.38 -0.70 5.88
N GLN A 120 -21.37 -0.67 4.99
CA GLN A 120 -22.76 -0.97 5.34
C GLN A 120 -23.05 -2.47 5.43
N ALA A 121 -22.44 -3.28 4.57
CA ALA A 121 -22.84 -4.69 4.39
C ALA A 121 -21.76 -5.69 4.80
N VAL A 122 -20.48 -5.32 4.72
CA VAL A 122 -19.37 -6.24 4.98
C VAL A 122 -18.84 -6.05 6.40
N CYS A 123 -18.52 -4.82 6.82
CA CYS A 123 -17.99 -4.52 8.16
C CYS A 123 -18.86 -5.10 9.31
N PRO A 124 -20.21 -4.98 9.30
CA PRO A 124 -21.04 -5.53 10.37
C PRO A 124 -20.96 -7.06 10.48
N ARG A 125 -20.65 -7.76 9.38
CA ARG A 125 -20.44 -9.22 9.39
C ARG A 125 -19.17 -9.63 10.13
N PHE A 126 -18.21 -8.71 10.26
CA PHE A 126 -17.00 -8.87 11.06
C PHE A 126 -17.14 -8.26 12.46
N GLY A 127 -18.34 -7.81 12.83
CA GLY A 127 -18.60 -7.15 14.12
C GLY A 127 -17.99 -5.75 14.22
N ILE A 128 -17.72 -5.10 13.09
CA ILE A 128 -17.22 -3.72 13.05
C ILE A 128 -18.42 -2.80 12.79
N ASP A 129 -18.72 -1.93 13.74
CA ASP A 129 -19.81 -0.97 13.63
C ASP A 129 -19.38 0.25 12.82
N VAL A 130 -20.32 0.88 12.11
CA VAL A 130 -20.03 2.05 11.26
C VAL A 130 -21.07 3.15 11.44
N THR A 131 -20.63 4.36 11.73
CA THR A 131 -21.47 5.57 11.76
C THR A 131 -21.18 6.45 10.54
N PHE A 132 -22.25 6.87 9.85
CA PHE A 132 -22.16 7.78 8.70
C PHE A 132 -22.54 9.22 9.07
N VAL A 133 -21.60 10.15 8.89
CA VAL A 133 -21.74 11.55 9.30
C VAL A 133 -21.79 12.50 8.11
N ASP A 134 -22.25 13.73 8.32
CA ASP A 134 -22.15 14.78 7.30
C ASP A 134 -20.69 15.24 7.23
N GLY A 135 -20.03 15.06 6.08
CA GLY A 135 -18.63 15.45 5.91
C GLY A 135 -18.40 16.96 5.94
N THR A 136 -19.47 17.77 5.86
CA THR A 136 -19.41 19.23 5.90
C THR A 136 -19.63 19.81 7.30
N ASP A 137 -19.98 18.97 8.28
CA ASP A 137 -20.21 19.34 9.66
C ASP A 137 -19.08 18.79 10.56
N PRO A 138 -18.12 19.64 10.98
CA PRO A 138 -17.02 19.20 11.84
C PRO A 138 -17.48 18.61 13.18
N ASP A 139 -18.57 19.11 13.76
CA ASP A 139 -19.07 18.68 15.07
C ASP A 139 -19.66 17.25 15.01
N ALA A 140 -20.00 16.77 13.80
CA ALA A 140 -20.52 15.43 13.60
C ALA A 140 -19.44 14.32 13.76
N TRP A 141 -18.16 14.69 13.89
CA TRP A 141 -17.04 13.75 14.04
C TRP A 141 -16.56 13.56 15.49
N GLU A 142 -17.10 14.33 16.44
CA GLU A 142 -16.86 14.18 17.88
C GLU A 142 -17.72 13.08 18.51
#